data_AF-A0A8J3VPY0-F1
#
_entry.id   AF-A0A8J3VPY0-F1
#
_cell.length_a   1.000
_cell.length_b   1.000
_cell.length_c   1.000
_cell.angle_alpha   90.00
_cell.angle_beta   90.00
_cell.angle_gamma   90.00
#
_symmetry.space_group_name_H-M   'P 1'
#
loop_
_entity.id
_entity.type
_entity.pdbx_description
1 polymer ?
#
loop_
_entity_poly.entity_id
_entity_poly.type
_entity_poly.pdbx_seq_one_letter_code
_entity_poly.pdbx_strand_id
1 'polypeptide(L)'
;MLFRGTATIEAVLAVAQSVLAGGFLSGYYIALSVHMTVGFTMVAVAVAQVPVAVFLRRAGGPPGILRESLPLPLILAAQGVLGIFHLLILHIPLGVLMVIGATRLTALAWRTPLPGRAGVDAESVEPEPAGVRS
;
A
#
# COMPACT_ATOMS: atom_id res chain seq x y z
N MET A 1 8.57 7.98 3.39
CA MET A 1 8.92 7.32 2.12
C MET A 1 8.46 5.87 2.08
N LEU A 2 8.75 5.05 3.10
CA LEU A 2 8.39 3.61 3.10
C LEU A 2 6.92 3.31 2.75
N PHE A 3 5.95 3.98 3.40
CA PHE A 3 4.52 3.80 3.12
C PHE A 3 4.14 4.12 1.66
N ARG A 4 4.72 5.17 1.09
CA ARG A 4 4.49 5.54 -0.32
C ARG A 4 5.09 4.48 -1.25
N GLY A 5 6.27 3.97 -0.92
CA GLY A 5 6.93 2.90 -1.65
C GLY A 5 6.09 1.62 -1.67
N THR A 6 5.66 1.13 -0.51
CA THR A 6 4.84 -0.09 -0.41
C THR A 6 3.50 0.07 -1.13
N ALA A 7 2.82 1.21 -0.98
CA ALA A 7 1.56 1.45 -1.66
C ALA A 7 1.72 1.46 -3.20
N THR A 8 2.78 2.11 -3.69
CA THR A 8 3.09 2.15 -5.13
C THR A 8 3.44 0.77 -5.67
N ILE A 9 4.22 -0.02 -4.92
CA ILE A 9 4.54 -1.41 -5.27
C ILE A 9 3.25 -2.23 -5.37
N GLU A 10 2.36 -2.15 -4.37
CA GLU A 10 1.06 -2.84 -4.39
C GLU A 10 0.24 -2.49 -5.64
N ALA A 11 0.15 -1.20 -5.99
CA ALA A 11 -0.60 -0.78 -7.17
C ALA A 11 -0.01 -1.34 -8.47
N VAL A 12 1.33 -1.33 -8.60
CA VAL A 12 2.01 -1.90 -9.78
C VAL A 12 1.79 -3.41 -9.86
N LEU A 13 1.93 -4.13 -8.75
CA LEU A 13 1.72 -5.58 -8.71
C LEU A 13 0.25 -5.93 -8.99
N ALA A 14 -0.72 -5.15 -8.50
CA ALA A 14 -2.14 -5.35 -8.77
C ALA A 14 -2.49 -5.19 -10.26
N VAL A 15 -1.89 -4.21 -10.95
CA VAL A 15 -2.05 -4.07 -12.41
C VAL A 15 -1.39 -5.25 -13.13
N ALA A 16 -0.18 -5.64 -12.71
CA ALA A 16 0.50 -6.81 -13.27
C ALA A 16 -0.32 -8.10 -13.11
N GLN A 17 -1.01 -8.29 -11.97
CA GLN A 17 -1.92 -9.42 -11.74
C GLN A 17 -3.02 -9.51 -12.81
N SER A 18 -3.58 -8.37 -13.22
CA SER A 18 -4.63 -8.32 -14.24
C SER A 18 -4.09 -8.71 -15.63
N VAL A 19 -2.89 -8.26 -15.98
CA VAL A 19 -2.21 -8.65 -17.23
C VAL A 19 -1.91 -10.14 -17.24
N LEU A 20 -1.36 -10.68 -16.14
CA LEU A 20 -1.03 -12.10 -16.01
C LEU A 20 -2.28 -12.99 -16.04
N ALA A 21 -3.35 -12.59 -15.37
CA ALA A 21 -4.63 -13.30 -15.41
C ALA A 21 -5.21 -13.30 -16.83
N GLY A 22 -5.21 -12.16 -17.52
CA GLY A 22 -5.63 -12.05 -18.92
C GLY A 22 -4.78 -12.92 -19.85
N GLY A 23 -3.46 -12.95 -19.65
CA GLY A 23 -2.55 -13.82 -20.39
C GLY A 23 -2.86 -15.31 -20.20
N PHE A 24 -3.09 -15.73 -18.95
CA PHE A 24 -3.49 -17.11 -18.65
C PHE A 24 -4.82 -17.47 -19.33
N LEU A 25 -5.84 -16.61 -19.23
CA LEU A 25 -7.13 -16.80 -19.89
C LEU A 25 -7.02 -16.82 -21.43
N SER A 26 -5.97 -16.21 -21.98
CA SER A 26 -5.66 -16.22 -23.41
C SER A 26 -4.80 -17.42 -23.85
N GLY A 27 -4.52 -18.38 -22.95
CA GLY A 27 -3.77 -19.61 -23.24
C GLY A 27 -2.28 -19.57 -22.89
N TYR A 28 -1.77 -18.48 -22.31
CA TYR A 28 -0.37 -18.40 -21.87
C TYR A 28 -0.21 -19.01 -20.46
N TYR A 29 -0.17 -20.34 -20.37
CA TYR A 29 -0.18 -21.06 -19.09
C TYR A 29 0.97 -20.70 -18.12
N ILE A 30 2.14 -20.30 -18.63
CA ILE A 30 3.25 -19.81 -17.78
C ILE A 30 2.81 -18.60 -16.95
N ALA A 31 1.93 -17.75 -17.48
CA ALA A 31 1.42 -16.57 -16.78
C ALA A 31 0.71 -16.93 -15.47
N LEU A 32 0.14 -18.13 -15.34
CA LEU A 32 -0.48 -18.60 -14.10
C LEU A 32 0.55 -18.80 -12.98
N SER A 33 1.70 -19.39 -13.28
CA SER A 33 2.77 -19.57 -12.28
C SER A 33 3.28 -18.22 -11.78
N VAL A 34 3.51 -17.28 -12.70
CA VAL A 34 3.95 -15.92 -12.37
C VAL A 34 2.85 -15.15 -11.61
N HIS A 35 1.58 -15.35 -11.99
CA HIS A 35 0.43 -14.79 -11.29
C HIS A 35 0.40 -15.24 -9.82
N MET A 36 0.62 -16.53 -9.53
CA MET A 36 0.71 -17.01 -8.16
C MET A 36 1.90 -16.39 -7.40
N THR A 37 3.09 -16.35 -7.99
CA THR A 37 4.29 -15.75 -7.37
C THR A 37 4.08 -14.27 -7.04
N VAL A 38 3.52 -13.50 -7.97
CA VAL A 38 3.19 -12.09 -7.75
C VAL A 38 2.10 -11.95 -6.67
N GLY A 39 1.10 -12.83 -6.62
CA GLY A 39 0.09 -12.86 -5.56
C GLY A 39 0.70 -13.05 -4.17
N PHE A 40 1.61 -14.00 -3.99
CA PHE A 40 2.33 -14.18 -2.72
C PHE A 40 3.20 -12.97 -2.37
N THR A 41 3.82 -12.36 -3.38
CA THR A 41 4.61 -11.14 -3.19
C THR A 41 3.75 -9.99 -2.68
N MET A 42 2.55 -9.80 -3.25
CA MET A 42 1.59 -8.82 -2.76
C MET A 42 1.18 -9.09 -1.31
N VAL A 43 0.88 -10.35 -0.95
CA VAL A 43 0.57 -10.69 0.45
C VAL A 43 1.71 -10.26 1.39
N ALA A 44 2.96 -10.56 1.03
CA ALA A 44 4.12 -10.19 1.83
C ALA A 44 4.28 -8.66 1.97
N VAL A 45 4.11 -7.91 0.87
CA VAL A 45 4.18 -6.44 0.87
C VAL A 45 3.05 -5.85 1.71
N ALA A 46 1.81 -6.32 1.55
CA ALA A 46 0.65 -5.86 2.30
C ALA A 46 0.81 -6.10 3.80
N VAL A 47 1.29 -7.28 4.21
CA VAL A 47 1.57 -7.60 5.62
C VAL A 47 2.67 -6.68 6.16
N ALA A 48 3.75 -6.47 5.42
CA ALA A 48 4.83 -5.55 5.82
C ALA A 48 4.37 -4.08 5.89
N GLN A 49 3.39 -3.69 5.08
CA GLN A 49 2.83 -2.34 5.06
C GLN A 49 1.98 -2.04 6.31
N VAL A 50 1.31 -3.02 6.91
CA VAL A 50 0.43 -2.80 8.08
C VAL A 50 1.19 -2.17 9.26
N PRO A 51 2.35 -2.69 9.72
CA PRO A 51 3.15 -2.03 10.74
C PRO A 51 3.52 -0.59 10.38
N VAL A 52 3.89 -0.32 9.12
CA VAL A 52 4.25 1.02 8.65
C VAL A 52 3.06 1.97 8.77
N ALA A 53 1.87 1.53 8.37
CA ALA A 53 0.63 2.29 8.50
C ALA A 53 0.27 2.57 9.97
N VAL A 54 0.46 1.58 10.86
CA VAL A 54 0.25 1.73 12.31
C VAL A 54 1.21 2.76 12.91
N PHE A 55 2.51 2.68 12.62
CA PHE A 55 3.48 3.66 13.11
C PHE A 55 3.18 5.06 12.61
N LEU A 56 2.83 5.20 11.33
CA LEU A 56 2.47 6.49 10.76
C LEU A 56 1.21 7.09 11.41
N ARG A 57 0.22 6.24 11.73
CA ARG A 57 -0.97 6.65 12.48
C ARG A 57 -0.61 7.11 13.90
N ARG A 58 0.27 6.40 14.59
CA ARG A 58 0.75 6.78 15.94
C ARG A 58 1.55 8.08 15.93
N ALA A 59 2.23 8.40 14.83
CA ALA A 59 2.96 9.65 14.64
C ALA A 59 2.08 10.85 14.24
N GLY A 60 0.74 10.74 14.33
CA GLY A 60 -0.20 11.82 14.00
C GLY A 60 -0.69 11.82 12.54
N GLY A 61 -0.40 10.77 11.76
CA GLY A 61 -0.91 10.62 10.41
C GLY A 61 -2.44 10.48 10.34
N PRO A 62 -3.07 10.79 9.19
CA PRO A 62 -4.52 10.77 9.04
C PRO A 62 -5.12 9.37 9.22
N PRO A 63 -6.37 9.27 9.72
CA PRO A 63 -7.01 7.99 10.02
C PRO A 63 -7.27 7.13 8.79
N GLY A 64 -7.40 7.76 7.61
CA GLY A 64 -7.65 7.08 6.35
C GLY A 64 -6.55 6.07 5.97
N ILE A 65 -5.31 6.32 6.38
CA ILE A 65 -4.18 5.43 6.07
C ILE A 65 -4.38 4.04 6.68
N LEU A 66 -4.76 3.97 7.96
CA LEU A 66 -4.96 2.69 8.63
C LEU A 66 -6.19 1.96 8.10
N ARG A 67 -7.28 2.70 7.85
CA ARG A 67 -8.53 2.15 7.33
C ARG A 67 -8.37 1.47 5.97
N GLU A 68 -7.55 2.03 5.09
CA GLU A 68 -7.31 1.50 3.75
C GLU A 68 -6.21 0.41 3.74
N SER A 69 -5.25 0.45 4.67
CA SER A 69 -4.14 -0.51 4.70
C SER A 69 -4.49 -1.84 5.37
N LEU A 70 -5.36 -1.82 6.40
CA LEU A 70 -5.67 -3.00 7.20
C LEU A 70 -6.46 -4.09 6.45
N PRO A 71 -7.45 -3.76 5.60
CA PRO A 71 -8.21 -4.78 4.87
C PRO A 71 -7.40 -5.47 3.77
N LEU A 72 -6.37 -4.82 3.23
CA LEU A 72 -5.62 -5.28 2.06
C LEU A 72 -5.06 -6.72 2.19
N PRO A 73 -4.34 -7.10 3.27
CA PRO A 73 -3.86 -8.47 3.42
C PRO A 73 -4.99 -9.51 3.54
N LEU A 74 -6.13 -9.14 4.14
CA LEU A 74 -7.29 -10.03 4.25
C LEU A 74 -7.94 -10.26 2.90
N ILE A 75 -8.08 -9.20 2.09
CA ILE A 75 -8.61 -9.29 0.72
C ILE A 75 -7.68 -10.13 -0.16
N LEU A 76 -6.36 -9.95 -0.06
CA LEU A 76 -5.37 -10.76 -0.78
C LEU A 76 -5.42 -12.24 -0.37
N ALA A 77 -5.57 -12.54 0.91
CA ALA A 77 -5.74 -13.91 1.38
C ALA A 77 -7.02 -14.54 0.82
N ALA A 78 -8.14 -13.80 0.87
CA ALA A 78 -9.40 -14.24 0.26
C ALA A 78 -9.25 -14.47 -1.25
N GLN A 79 -8.51 -13.61 -1.95
CA GLN A 79 -8.19 -13.79 -3.37
C GLN A 79 -7.45 -15.09 -3.66
N GLY A 80 -6.44 -15.41 -2.85
CA GLY A 80 -5.70 -16.67 -2.96
C GLY A 80 -6.61 -17.89 -2.79
N VAL A 81 -7.49 -17.86 -1.78
CA VAL A 81 -8.49 -18.92 -1.56
C VAL A 81 -9.43 -19.05 -2.77
N LEU A 82 -10.03 -17.95 -3.22
CA LEU A 82 -10.94 -17.96 -4.38
C LEU A 82 -10.24 -18.46 -5.67
N GLY A 83 -8.97 -18.10 -5.86
CA GLY A 83 -8.15 -18.55 -6.98
C GLY A 83 -7.88 -20.04 -6.95
N ILE A 84 -7.48 -20.59 -5.79
CA ILE A 84 -7.22 -22.03 -5.59
C ILE A 84 -8.50 -22.86 -5.82
N PHE A 85 -9.65 -22.36 -5.37
CA PHE A 85 -10.95 -23.01 -5.58
C PHE A 85 -11.58 -22.70 -6.94
N HIS A 86 -10.91 -21.95 -7.82
CA HIS A 86 -11.39 -21.57 -9.15
C HIS A 86 -12.76 -20.88 -9.14
N LEU A 87 -13.09 -20.14 -8.08
CA LEU A 87 -14.34 -19.40 -7.94
C LEU A 87 -14.25 -18.07 -8.71
N LEU A 88 -14.07 -18.16 -10.04
CA LEU A 88 -13.73 -17.03 -10.92
C LEU A 88 -14.74 -15.89 -10.87
N ILE A 89 -16.03 -16.21 -10.71
CA ILE A 89 -17.12 -15.23 -10.60
C ILE A 89 -16.97 -14.31 -9.38
N LEU A 90 -16.26 -14.74 -8.34
CA LEU A 90 -15.95 -13.94 -7.16
C LEU A 90 -14.51 -13.40 -7.20
N HIS A 91 -13.57 -14.23 -7.64
CA HIS A 91 -12.15 -13.89 -7.73
C HIS A 91 -11.92 -12.67 -8.62
N ILE A 92 -12.48 -12.66 -9.84
CA ILE A 92 -12.26 -11.61 -10.83
C ILE A 92 -12.83 -10.25 -10.36
N PRO A 93 -14.11 -10.12 -9.95
CA PRO A 93 -14.64 -8.84 -9.50
C PRO A 93 -13.92 -8.31 -8.26
N LEU A 94 -13.62 -9.18 -7.29
CA LEU A 94 -12.84 -8.79 -6.11
C LEU A 94 -11.44 -8.33 -6.52
N GLY A 95 -10.87 -8.88 -7.61
CA GLY A 95 -9.54 -8.52 -8.12
C GLY A 95 -9.53 -7.12 -8.71
N VAL A 96 -10.58 -6.78 -9.46
CA VAL A 96 -10.81 -5.42 -9.96
C VAL A 96 -10.95 -4.43 -8.80
N LEU A 97 -11.76 -4.76 -7.79
CA LEU A 97 -11.91 -3.92 -6.59
C LEU A 97 -10.59 -3.74 -5.84
N MET A 98 -9.75 -4.77 -5.80
CA MET A 98 -8.42 -4.71 -5.21
C MET A 98 -7.49 -3.76 -5.97
N VAL A 99 -7.50 -3.76 -7.31
CA VAL A 99 -6.73 -2.81 -8.13
C VAL A 99 -7.17 -1.37 -7.86
N ILE A 100 -8.48 -1.13 -7.77
CA ILE A 100 -9.04 0.18 -7.40
C ILE A 100 -8.59 0.58 -5.99
N GLY A 101 -8.64 -0.34 -5.03
CA GLY A 101 -8.19 -0.12 -3.66
C GLY A 101 -6.69 0.25 -3.59
N ALA A 102 -5.82 -0.50 -4.26
CA ALA A 102 -4.38 -0.27 -4.27
C ALA A 102 -3.99 1.06 -4.92
N THR A 103 -4.65 1.43 -6.03
CA THR A 103 -4.43 2.73 -6.70
C THR A 103 -4.94 3.89 -5.85
N ARG A 104 -6.10 3.74 -5.19
CA ARG A 104 -6.62 4.73 -4.25
C ARG A 104 -5.72 4.91 -3.03
N LEU A 105 -5.22 3.82 -2.45
CA LEU A 105 -4.26 3.86 -1.34
C LEU A 105 -2.98 4.57 -1.74
N THR A 106 -2.47 4.30 -2.94
CA THR A 106 -1.32 5.01 -3.52
C THR A 106 -1.61 6.51 -3.62
N ALA A 107 -2.74 6.89 -4.23
CA ALA A 107 -3.12 8.30 -4.33
C ALA A 107 -3.22 8.97 -2.95
N LEU A 108 -3.81 8.30 -1.96
CA LEU A 108 -3.88 8.79 -0.58
C LEU A 108 -2.49 8.96 0.05
N ALA A 109 -1.59 7.99 -0.15
CA ALA A 109 -0.23 8.01 0.38
C ALA A 109 0.58 9.20 -0.15
N TRP A 110 0.40 9.54 -1.42
CA TRP A 110 1.09 10.65 -2.07
C TRP A 110 0.45 12.02 -1.78
N ARG A 111 -0.88 12.08 -1.58
CA ARG A 111 -1.60 13.33 -1.24
C ARG A 111 -1.55 13.70 0.23
N THR A 112 -1.28 12.74 1.11
CA THR A 112 -1.18 12.98 2.55
C THR A 112 0.12 13.69 2.89
N PRO A 113 0.09 14.86 3.56
CA PRO A 113 1.25 15.42 4.23
C PRO A 113 1.69 14.47 5.34
N LEU A 114 2.88 13.89 5.20
CA LEU A 114 3.47 13.09 6.27
C LEU A 114 3.99 14.05 7.35
N PRO A 115 3.90 13.70 8.65
CA PRO A 115 4.52 14.50 9.70
C PRO A 115 5.98 14.77 9.33
N GLY A 116 6.29 16.05 9.06
CA GLY A 116 7.66 16.48 8.78
C GLY A 116 8.53 16.29 10.00
N ARG A 117 9.84 16.21 9.79
CA ARG A 117 10.90 16.14 10.82
C ARG A 117 11.01 17.44 11.65
N ALA A 118 9.88 18.09 11.95
CA ALA A 118 9.78 19.43 12.52
C ALA A 118 10.33 19.56 13.95
N GLY A 119 10.73 18.45 14.58
CA GLY A 119 11.35 18.46 15.90
C GLY A 119 12.86 18.74 15.92
N VAL A 120 13.56 18.69 14.77
CA VAL A 120 15.02 18.89 14.73
C VAL A 120 15.39 20.35 14.42
N ASP A 121 14.55 21.06 13.66
CA ASP A 121 14.87 22.42 13.21
C ASP A 121 14.53 23.48 14.27
N ALA A 122 13.60 23.19 15.18
CA ALA A 122 13.12 24.11 16.20
C ALA A 122 14.11 24.33 17.36
N GLU A 123 15.08 23.43 17.56
CA GLU A 123 16.09 23.54 18.62
C GLU A 123 17.31 24.39 18.21
N SER A 124 17.42 24.76 16.92
CA SER A 124 18.53 25.58 16.40
C SER A 124 18.27 27.09 16.41
N VAL A 125 17.06 27.52 16.81
CA VAL A 125 16.69 28.94 16.92
C VAL A 125 16.69 29.33 18.39
N GLU A 126 17.88 29.42 18.97
CA GLU A 126 18.07 30.07 20.27
C GLU A 126 17.84 31.59 20.09
N PRO A 127 16.95 32.24 20.87
CA PRO A 127 16.67 33.66 20.69
C PRO A 127 17.88 34.50 21.10
N GLU A 128 18.35 35.34 20.18
CA GLU A 128 19.39 36.34 20.41
C GLU A 128 19.02 37.21 21.65
N PRO A 129 19.89 37.32 22.67
CA PRO A 129 19.56 38.06 23.87
C PRO A 129 19.42 39.55 23.54
N ALA A 130 18.24 40.11 23.85
CA ALA A 130 17.92 41.51 23.67
C ALA A 130 18.98 42.41 24.34
N GLY A 131 19.83 43.02 23.51
CA GLY A 131 20.84 43.97 23.94
C GLY A 131 20.19 45.22 24.52
N VAL A 132 20.31 45.37 25.84
CA VAL A 132 20.13 46.63 26.55
C VAL A 132 21.14 47.64 26.00
N ARG A 133 20.65 48.74 25.41
CA ARG A 133 21.46 49.94 25.18
C ARG A 133 20.87 51.08 26.01
N SER A 134 21.69 51.50 26.97
CA SER A 134 21.62 52.67 27.83
C SER A 134 21.61 53.99 27.06
#